data_AF-A0AAU4MSQ3-F1
#
_entry.id   AF-A0AAU4MSQ3-F1
#
_cell.length_a   1.000
_cell.length_b   1.000
_cell.length_c   1.000
_cell.angle_alpha   90.00
_cell.angle_beta   90.00
_cell.angle_gamma   90.00
#
_symmetry.space_group_name_H-M   'P 1'
#
loop_
_entity.id
_entity.type
_entity.pdbx_description
1 polymer ?
#
loop_
_entity_poly.entity_id
_entity_poly.type
_entity_poly.pdbx_seq_one_letter_code
_entity_poly.pdbx_strand_id
1 'polypeptide(L)'
;MSQQYPYNSQPHQAYQGGPAPYQPPPPPKKGMSAWAIVGIVIGGLFVFLIALGALVGGGEDKADAGKTSDRTAVAPAEDADAKPADEPAQKPAEKKAPAEPEKKKLTSAEEFKAFVAKNGTPTEQAAVKHVTKVQGAEEQNDILDSVDVYTDFTGGFMSKDQNQAKLIASAFADWKDSENGLVTVYGSDGDMISNGNF
;
A
#
# COMPACT_ATOMS: atom_id res chain seq x y z
N MET A 1 15.72 -59.19 -72.37
CA MET A 1 14.45 -58.55 -72.74
C MET A 1 13.89 -57.89 -71.49
N SER A 2 14.05 -56.56 -71.46
CA SER A 2 13.54 -55.63 -70.46
C SER A 2 12.02 -55.64 -70.45
N GLN A 3 11.41 -55.74 -69.26
CA GLN A 3 10.00 -55.44 -69.05
C GLN A 3 9.90 -54.22 -68.14
N GLN A 4 9.52 -53.11 -68.75
CA GLN A 4 9.11 -51.86 -68.11
C GLN A 4 7.62 -51.98 -67.76
N TYR A 5 7.26 -51.68 -66.52
CA TYR A 5 5.90 -51.28 -66.18
C TYR A 5 5.95 -49.98 -65.35
N PRO A 6 5.15 -48.96 -65.72
CA PRO A 6 5.11 -47.69 -65.02
C PRO A 6 4.11 -47.77 -63.85
N TYR A 7 4.49 -47.27 -62.67
CA TYR A 7 3.52 -47.03 -61.60
C TYR A 7 3.65 -45.62 -61.04
N ASN A 8 2.71 -44.80 -61.49
CA ASN A 8 1.87 -43.91 -60.71
C ASN A 8 2.56 -42.89 -59.78
N SER A 9 2.68 -41.67 -60.28
CA SER A 9 2.91 -40.45 -59.50
C SER A 9 1.68 -40.11 -58.65
N GLN A 10 1.77 -40.28 -57.33
CA GLN A 10 0.82 -39.68 -56.40
C GLN A 10 1.22 -38.23 -56.06
N PRO A 11 0.24 -37.33 -55.86
CA PRO A 11 0.49 -35.93 -55.52
C PRO A 11 0.98 -35.79 -54.08
N HIS A 12 2.15 -35.17 -53.92
CA HIS A 12 2.59 -34.53 -52.69
C HIS A 12 1.50 -33.57 -52.16
N GLN A 13 1.00 -33.87 -50.97
CA GLN A 13 0.20 -32.93 -50.18
C GLN A 13 1.09 -31.75 -49.78
N ALA A 14 0.64 -30.55 -50.13
CA ALA A 14 1.23 -29.30 -49.67
C ALA A 14 0.96 -29.15 -48.16
N TYR A 15 1.99 -29.34 -47.35
CA TYR A 15 1.97 -29.00 -45.93
C TYR A 15 1.91 -27.48 -45.80
N GLN A 16 0.70 -26.95 -45.60
CA GLN A 16 0.44 -25.58 -45.17
C GLN A 16 0.96 -25.37 -43.74
N GLY A 17 1.65 -24.25 -43.52
CA GLY A 17 1.74 -23.62 -42.20
C GLY A 17 3.03 -23.88 -41.42
N GLY A 18 4.16 -23.38 -41.91
CA GLY A 18 5.32 -23.11 -41.04
C GLY A 18 5.10 -21.86 -40.18
N PRO A 19 5.74 -21.76 -39.00
CA PRO A 19 5.59 -20.61 -38.10
C PRO A 19 6.04 -19.30 -38.76
N ALA A 20 5.28 -18.23 -38.51
CA ALA A 20 5.55 -16.90 -39.05
C ALA A 20 6.94 -16.39 -38.63
N PRO A 21 7.68 -15.70 -39.52
CA PRO A 21 8.96 -15.13 -39.19
C PRO A 21 8.81 -14.05 -38.11
N TYR A 22 9.64 -14.14 -37.08
CA TYR A 22 9.70 -13.20 -35.97
C TYR A 22 9.97 -11.78 -36.48
N GLN A 23 9.03 -10.86 -36.27
CA GLN A 23 9.26 -9.44 -36.48
C GLN A 23 9.84 -8.84 -35.19
N PRO A 24 10.97 -8.11 -35.25
CA PRO A 24 11.48 -7.41 -34.08
C PRO A 24 10.46 -6.35 -33.62
N PRO A 25 10.28 -6.18 -32.29
CA PRO A 25 9.34 -5.19 -31.78
C PRO A 25 9.72 -3.78 -32.25
N PRO A 26 8.72 -2.93 -32.55
CA PRO A 26 8.98 -1.55 -32.97
C PRO A 26 9.75 -0.80 -31.87
N PRO A 27 10.68 0.10 -32.25
CA PRO A 27 11.46 0.86 -31.29
C PRO A 27 10.54 1.73 -30.41
N PRO A 28 10.81 1.83 -29.10
CA PRO A 28 9.99 2.63 -28.19
C PRO A 28 9.99 4.09 -28.62
N LYS A 29 8.81 4.69 -28.70
CA LYS A 29 8.66 6.13 -28.95
C LYS A 29 9.20 6.88 -27.73
N LYS A 30 10.11 7.82 -27.97
CA LYS A 30 10.71 8.68 -26.94
C LYS A 30 9.65 9.64 -26.39
N GLY A 31 8.92 9.22 -25.36
CA GLY A 31 8.08 10.07 -24.53
C GLY A 31 8.95 10.99 -23.65
N MET A 32 8.41 12.15 -23.28
CA MET A 32 9.08 13.06 -22.33
C MET A 32 9.28 12.33 -21.00
N SER A 33 10.47 12.42 -20.41
CA SER A 33 10.80 11.68 -19.19
C SER A 33 9.85 12.04 -18.05
N ALA A 34 9.54 11.08 -17.17
CA ALA A 34 8.73 11.30 -15.97
C ALA A 34 9.22 12.54 -15.17
N TRP A 35 10.53 12.76 -15.15
CA TRP A 35 11.19 13.93 -14.56
C TRP A 35 10.76 15.28 -15.15
N ALA A 36 10.48 15.36 -16.45
CA ALA A 36 9.98 16.58 -17.09
C ALA A 36 8.52 16.88 -16.68
N ILE A 37 7.71 15.83 -16.48
CA ILE A 37 6.32 15.96 -16.02
C ILE A 37 6.31 16.42 -14.55
N VAL A 38 7.13 15.79 -13.71
CA VAL A 38 7.28 16.17 -12.29
C VAL A 38 7.73 17.63 -12.15
N GLY A 39 8.69 18.09 -12.97
CA GLY A 39 9.13 19.49 -12.96
C GLY A 39 8.02 20.49 -13.33
N ILE A 40 7.17 20.15 -14.31
CA ILE A 40 6.04 21.01 -14.71
C ILE A 40 4.96 21.06 -13.63
N VAL A 41 4.64 19.92 -13.00
CA VAL A 41 3.60 19.84 -11.96
C VAL A 41 4.04 20.58 -10.70
N ILE A 42 5.28 20.38 -10.23
CA ILE A 42 5.82 21.06 -9.05
C ILE A 42 5.95 22.57 -9.33
N GLY A 43 6.46 22.97 -10.49
CA GLY A 43 6.57 24.39 -10.86
C GLY A 43 5.22 25.10 -10.95
N GLY A 44 4.21 24.45 -11.54
CA GLY A 44 2.85 24.99 -11.63
C GLY A 44 2.17 25.17 -10.26
N LEU A 45 2.30 24.19 -9.37
CA LEU A 45 1.75 24.24 -8.00
C LEU A 45 2.42 25.34 -7.16
N PHE A 46 3.74 25.51 -7.27
CA PHE A 46 4.48 26.52 -6.52
C PHE A 46 4.10 27.95 -6.97
N VAL A 47 3.98 28.19 -8.27
CA VAL A 47 3.54 29.49 -8.82
C VAL A 47 2.09 29.78 -8.44
N PHE A 48 1.21 28.77 -8.46
CA PHE A 48 -0.18 28.92 -8.03
C PHE A 48 -0.30 29.25 -6.53
N LEU A 49 0.46 28.58 -5.67
CA LEU A 49 0.47 28.85 -4.22
C LEU A 49 1.04 30.23 -3.87
N ILE A 50 2.08 30.70 -4.58
CA ILE A 50 2.61 32.06 -4.40
C ILE A 50 1.57 33.11 -4.85
N ALA A 51 0.87 32.87 -5.96
CA ALA A 51 -0.19 33.78 -6.44
C ALA A 51 -1.37 33.85 -5.47
N LEU A 52 -1.73 32.74 -4.80
CA LEU A 52 -2.76 32.72 -3.75
C LEU A 52 -2.29 33.34 -2.43
N GLY A 53 -1.02 33.15 -2.05
CA GLY A 53 -0.43 33.76 -0.85
C GLY A 53 -0.40 35.29 -0.91
N ALA A 54 -0.21 35.86 -2.11
CA ALA A 54 -0.22 37.31 -2.32
C ALA A 54 -1.61 37.97 -2.18
N LEU A 55 -2.71 37.21 -2.16
CA LEU A 55 -4.07 37.73 -2.01
C LEU A 55 -4.62 37.66 -0.58
N VAL A 56 -3.98 36.90 0.34
CA VAL A 56 -4.50 36.65 1.70
C VAL A 56 -3.54 37.08 2.84
N GLY A 57 -2.32 37.51 2.55
CA GLY A 57 -1.32 37.79 3.61
C GLY A 57 -0.51 39.06 3.40
N GLY A 58 -1.12 40.22 3.63
CA GLY A 58 -0.38 41.43 4.00
C GLY A 58 -0.22 41.47 5.51
N GLY A 59 1.02 41.46 6.01
CA GLY A 59 1.30 41.59 7.44
C GLY A 59 2.73 41.17 7.81
N GLU A 60 3.63 42.14 7.80
CA GLU A 60 4.99 42.08 8.35
C GLU A 60 4.94 42.01 9.88
N ASP A 61 5.82 41.22 10.53
CA ASP A 61 6.71 41.65 11.64
C ASP A 61 7.38 40.50 12.43
N LYS A 62 8.72 40.55 12.41
CA LYS A 62 9.69 40.49 13.54
C LYS A 62 9.80 39.25 14.46
N ALA A 63 10.98 38.65 14.34
CA ALA A 63 11.90 38.02 15.32
C ALA A 63 11.66 38.18 16.84
N ASP A 64 11.93 37.11 17.61
CA ASP A 64 12.98 36.93 18.67
C ASP A 64 12.62 35.67 19.51
N ALA A 65 13.40 34.58 19.56
CA ALA A 65 14.59 34.28 20.38
C ALA A 65 14.38 34.21 21.91
N GLY A 66 14.92 33.14 22.55
CA GLY A 66 15.10 32.94 24.00
C GLY A 66 14.30 31.73 24.57
N LYS A 67 14.88 30.55 24.85
CA LYS A 67 15.79 30.16 25.97
C LYS A 67 15.22 30.62 27.33
N THR A 68 15.09 29.82 28.40
CA THR A 68 15.95 28.76 28.95
C THR A 68 15.18 28.02 30.06
N SER A 69 15.55 26.77 30.30
CA SER A 69 15.19 25.94 31.46
C SER A 69 15.41 26.64 32.80
N ASP A 70 14.57 26.32 33.79
CA ASP A 70 14.98 26.36 35.19
C ASP A 70 14.61 25.05 35.90
N ARG A 71 15.53 24.66 36.76
CA ARG A 71 15.76 23.36 37.37
C ARG A 71 15.50 23.54 38.84
N THR A 72 14.67 22.72 39.47
CA THR A 72 14.75 22.55 40.92
C THR A 72 14.47 21.10 41.28
N ALA A 73 15.51 20.49 41.83
CA ALA A 73 15.55 19.17 42.42
C ALA A 73 15.42 19.29 43.93
N VAL A 74 14.66 18.40 44.57
CA VAL A 74 15.01 17.84 45.88
C VAL A 74 14.22 16.54 46.12
N ALA A 75 14.96 15.45 46.32
CA ALA A 75 14.60 14.29 47.14
C ALA A 75 15.51 14.34 48.40
N PRO A 76 15.56 13.36 49.34
CA PRO A 76 14.66 12.24 49.67
C PRO A 76 14.40 12.13 51.20
N ALA A 77 13.58 11.18 51.67
CA ALA A 77 13.75 10.53 52.98
C ALA A 77 13.00 9.19 53.04
N GLU A 78 13.72 8.16 53.50
CA GLU A 78 13.34 6.75 53.66
C GLU A 78 12.63 6.45 55.00
N ASP A 79 12.14 5.21 55.06
CA ASP A 79 11.90 4.32 56.22
C ASP A 79 10.69 4.55 57.16
N ALA A 80 9.78 3.56 57.15
CA ALA A 80 9.42 2.82 58.36
C ALA A 80 8.58 1.57 58.03
N ASP A 81 9.15 0.42 58.36
CA ASP A 81 8.62 -0.93 58.41
C ASP A 81 7.42 -1.05 59.40
N ALA A 82 6.31 -1.69 58.99
CA ALA A 82 5.37 -2.42 59.88
C ALA A 82 4.20 -3.08 59.09
N LYS A 83 4.31 -4.39 58.85
CA LYS A 83 3.20 -5.36 58.67
C LYS A 83 2.90 -5.94 60.07
N PRO A 84 1.68 -6.31 60.54
CA PRO A 84 0.66 -7.11 59.82
C PRO A 84 -0.83 -6.86 60.14
N ALA A 85 -1.73 -7.18 59.19
CA ALA A 85 -3.00 -7.88 59.48
C ALA A 85 -3.77 -8.18 58.18
N ASP A 86 -4.33 -9.37 58.16
CA ASP A 86 -5.21 -9.98 57.16
C ASP A 86 -6.61 -9.33 57.22
N GLU A 87 -7.14 -8.83 56.10
CA GLU A 87 -8.58 -8.83 55.78
C GLU A 87 -8.78 -8.40 54.30
N PRO A 88 -9.61 -9.11 53.50
CA PRO A 88 -9.85 -8.77 52.10
C PRO A 88 -10.87 -7.63 52.00
N ALA A 89 -10.39 -6.39 52.05
CA ALA A 89 -11.20 -5.22 51.76
C ALA A 89 -11.50 -5.15 50.26
N GLN A 90 -12.78 -5.33 49.94
CA GLN A 90 -13.39 -5.21 48.64
C GLN A 90 -12.94 -3.93 47.93
N LYS A 91 -12.34 -4.08 46.74
CA LYS A 91 -12.04 -2.99 45.82
C LYS A 91 -13.35 -2.26 45.49
N PRO A 92 -13.53 -0.97 45.85
CA PRO A 92 -14.63 -0.21 45.31
C PRO A 92 -14.47 -0.15 43.80
N ALA A 93 -15.50 -0.62 43.08
CA ALA A 93 -15.61 -0.45 41.65
C ALA A 93 -15.54 1.05 41.34
N GLU A 94 -14.37 1.51 40.91
CA GLU A 94 -14.22 2.81 40.29
C GLU A 94 -15.12 2.82 39.06
N LYS A 95 -16.16 3.65 39.15
CA LYS A 95 -17.02 4.03 38.05
C LYS A 95 -16.14 4.46 36.88
N LYS A 96 -16.07 3.65 35.83
CA LYS A 96 -15.64 4.10 34.51
C LYS A 96 -16.56 5.26 34.13
N ALA A 97 -16.03 6.48 34.21
CA ALA A 97 -16.60 7.61 33.51
C ALA A 97 -16.79 7.21 32.04
N PRO A 98 -17.89 7.59 31.38
CA PRO A 98 -18.06 7.34 29.96
C PRO A 98 -16.88 7.96 29.23
N ALA A 99 -16.10 7.13 28.53
CA ALA A 99 -15.09 7.62 27.62
C ALA A 99 -15.80 8.55 26.62
N GLU A 100 -15.37 9.80 26.61
CA GLU A 100 -15.65 10.75 25.56
C GLU A 100 -15.37 10.06 24.22
N PRO A 101 -16.22 10.23 23.18
CA PRO A 101 -16.03 9.53 21.92
C PRO A 101 -14.69 9.96 21.31
N GLU A 102 -13.65 9.16 21.53
CA GLU A 102 -12.39 9.27 20.83
C GLU A 102 -12.73 9.27 19.35
N LYS A 103 -12.40 10.36 18.66
CA LYS A 103 -12.47 10.44 17.21
C LYS A 103 -11.65 9.25 16.70
N LYS A 104 -12.34 8.19 16.26
CA LYS A 104 -11.71 6.98 15.76
C LYS A 104 -10.72 7.40 14.68
N LYS A 105 -9.41 7.31 14.98
CA LYS A 105 -8.38 7.35 13.95
C LYS A 105 -8.70 6.18 13.02
N LEU A 106 -8.84 6.49 11.73
CA LEU A 106 -9.05 5.46 10.72
C LEU A 106 -7.87 4.49 10.77
N THR A 107 -8.17 3.21 10.75
CA THR A 107 -7.17 2.17 10.59
C THR A 107 -6.59 2.23 9.17
N SER A 108 -5.36 1.75 8.97
CA SER A 108 -4.71 1.72 7.64
C SER A 108 -5.58 1.02 6.59
N ALA A 109 -6.35 0.00 6.99
CA ALA A 109 -7.32 -0.67 6.12
C ALA A 109 -8.49 0.24 5.72
N GLU A 110 -9.00 1.08 6.62
CA GLU A 110 -10.07 2.03 6.32
C GLU A 110 -9.57 3.16 5.42
N GLU A 111 -8.36 3.66 5.66
CA GLU A 111 -7.73 4.66 4.78
C GLU A 111 -7.51 4.11 3.37
N PHE A 112 -6.99 2.89 3.27
CA PHE A 112 -6.81 2.20 1.99
C PHE A 112 -8.14 2.02 1.26
N LYS A 113 -9.17 1.50 1.94
CA LYS A 113 -10.52 1.34 1.37
C LYS A 113 -11.11 2.68 0.93
N ALA A 114 -10.91 3.75 1.70
CA ALA A 114 -11.38 5.09 1.36
C ALA A 114 -10.66 5.66 0.12
N PHE A 115 -9.35 5.44 0.01
CA PHE A 115 -8.58 5.82 -1.19
C PHE A 115 -9.12 5.12 -2.43
N VAL A 116 -9.30 3.80 -2.38
CA VAL A 116 -9.78 3.01 -3.53
C VAL A 116 -11.23 3.33 -3.87
N ALA A 117 -12.08 3.63 -2.88
CA ALA A 117 -13.43 4.11 -3.14
C ALA A 117 -13.47 5.43 -3.94
N LYS A 118 -12.45 6.28 -3.79
CA LYS A 118 -12.36 7.57 -4.49
C LYS A 118 -11.66 7.49 -5.84
N ASN A 119 -10.59 6.70 -5.93
CA ASN A 119 -9.66 6.71 -7.07
C ASN A 119 -9.63 5.39 -7.86
N GLY A 120 -10.04 4.28 -7.25
CA GLY A 120 -9.91 2.95 -7.83
C GLY A 120 -11.01 2.58 -8.82
N THR A 121 -10.74 1.55 -9.62
CA THR A 121 -11.68 0.98 -10.59
C THR A 121 -12.84 0.26 -9.88
N PRO A 122 -14.00 0.04 -10.54
CA PRO A 122 -15.11 -0.71 -9.94
C PRO A 122 -14.72 -2.11 -9.45
N THR A 123 -13.77 -2.75 -10.14
CA THR A 123 -13.23 -4.07 -9.77
C THR A 123 -12.33 -4.02 -8.55
N GLU A 124 -11.48 -2.99 -8.42
CA GLU A 124 -10.67 -2.78 -7.21
C GLU A 124 -11.56 -2.42 -6.02
N GLN A 125 -12.54 -1.54 -6.21
CA GLN A 125 -13.52 -1.20 -5.16
C GLN A 125 -14.28 -2.42 -4.66
N ALA A 126 -14.62 -3.37 -5.54
CA ALA A 126 -15.24 -4.62 -5.15
C ALA A 126 -14.25 -5.51 -4.37
N ALA A 127 -13.00 -5.60 -4.82
CA ALA A 127 -11.97 -6.41 -4.18
C ALA A 127 -11.60 -5.90 -2.79
N VAL A 128 -11.41 -4.59 -2.60
CA VAL A 128 -10.99 -4.03 -1.30
C VAL A 128 -12.04 -4.14 -0.20
N LYS A 129 -13.31 -4.41 -0.53
CA LYS A 129 -14.34 -4.72 0.49
C LYS A 129 -13.99 -5.93 1.34
N HIS A 130 -13.19 -6.84 0.78
CA HIS A 130 -12.72 -8.05 1.43
C HIS A 130 -11.50 -7.80 2.34
N VAL A 131 -10.91 -6.60 2.31
CA VAL A 131 -9.76 -6.26 3.16
C VAL A 131 -10.21 -6.05 4.59
N THR A 132 -9.69 -6.91 5.47
CA THR A 132 -9.99 -6.92 6.91
C THR A 132 -8.94 -6.17 7.70
N LYS A 133 -7.67 -6.22 7.28
CA LYS A 133 -6.55 -5.57 7.96
C LYS A 133 -5.44 -5.23 6.96
N VAL A 134 -4.77 -4.11 7.19
CA VAL A 134 -3.53 -3.70 6.51
C VAL A 134 -2.51 -3.45 7.60
N GLN A 135 -1.29 -3.98 7.46
CA GLN A 135 -0.22 -3.86 8.44
C GLN A 135 1.09 -3.47 7.75
N GLY A 136 1.85 -2.58 8.38
CA GLY A 136 3.14 -2.12 7.85
C GLY A 136 3.02 -0.99 6.83
N ALA A 137 1.81 -0.54 6.50
CA ALA A 137 1.61 0.58 5.57
C ALA A 137 2.03 1.94 6.16
N GLU A 138 2.10 2.03 7.49
CA GLU A 138 2.51 3.20 8.26
C GLU A 138 4.03 3.31 8.49
N GLU A 139 4.78 2.21 8.36
CA GLU A 139 6.21 2.14 8.61
C GLU A 139 6.95 1.96 7.28
N GLN A 140 7.13 3.07 6.54
CA GLN A 140 7.84 3.09 5.25
C GLN A 140 9.19 3.79 5.40
N ASN A 141 10.26 3.14 4.95
CA ASN A 141 11.63 3.65 4.96
C ASN A 141 12.30 3.65 3.57
N ASP A 142 11.56 3.31 2.51
CA ASP A 142 11.97 3.28 1.09
C ASP A 142 13.12 2.31 0.77
N ILE A 143 13.53 1.45 1.71
CA ILE A 143 14.64 0.50 1.52
C ILE A 143 14.11 -0.94 1.37
N LEU A 144 13.20 -1.37 2.25
CA LEU A 144 12.60 -2.72 2.23
C LEU A 144 11.20 -2.65 2.86
N ASP A 145 10.29 -1.92 2.23
CA ASP A 145 8.95 -1.80 2.75
C ASP A 145 8.16 -3.07 2.47
N SER A 146 7.57 -3.64 3.51
CA SER A 146 6.74 -4.84 3.39
C SER A 146 5.40 -4.55 4.01
N VAL A 147 4.34 -4.74 3.23
CA VAL A 147 2.98 -4.51 3.67
C VAL A 147 2.21 -5.81 3.57
N ASP A 148 1.56 -6.19 4.67
CA ASP A 148 0.67 -7.32 4.70
C ASP A 148 -0.79 -6.85 4.65
N VAL A 149 -1.53 -7.34 3.66
CA VAL A 149 -2.97 -7.09 3.49
C VAL A 149 -3.72 -8.39 3.73
N TYR A 150 -4.52 -8.41 4.78
CA TYR A 150 -5.34 -9.56 5.15
C TYR A 150 -6.74 -9.42 4.59
N THR A 151 -7.29 -10.52 4.09
CA THR A 151 -8.62 -10.58 3.49
C THR A 151 -9.47 -11.68 4.11
N ASP A 152 -10.77 -11.68 3.80
CA ASP A 152 -11.68 -12.78 4.14
C ASP A 152 -11.72 -13.89 3.07
N PHE A 153 -10.86 -13.83 2.05
CA PHE A 153 -10.73 -14.86 1.03
C PHE A 153 -10.15 -16.16 1.59
N THR A 154 -10.25 -17.24 0.82
CA THR A 154 -9.46 -18.46 1.08
C THR A 154 -8.06 -18.25 0.53
N GLY A 155 -7.03 -18.58 1.31
CA GLY A 155 -5.63 -18.39 0.96
C GLY A 155 -5.12 -19.36 -0.10
N GLY A 156 -3.83 -19.20 -0.41
CA GLY A 156 -3.09 -20.09 -1.30
C GLY A 156 -2.98 -19.60 -2.74
N PHE A 157 -1.87 -19.95 -3.39
CA PHE A 157 -1.55 -19.53 -4.77
C PHE A 157 -2.58 -19.97 -5.82
N MET A 158 -3.33 -21.05 -5.54
CA MET A 158 -4.39 -21.58 -6.39
C MET A 158 -5.79 -21.16 -5.92
N SER A 159 -5.89 -20.17 -5.03
CA SER A 159 -7.18 -19.64 -4.59
C SER A 159 -8.03 -19.19 -5.77
N LYS A 160 -9.34 -19.45 -5.70
CA LYS A 160 -10.32 -18.92 -6.64
C LYS A 160 -10.32 -17.39 -6.69
N ASP A 161 -9.88 -16.75 -5.60
CA ASP A 161 -9.90 -15.31 -5.40
C ASP A 161 -8.56 -14.66 -5.82
N GLN A 162 -7.66 -15.40 -6.46
CA GLN A 162 -6.33 -14.91 -6.89
C GLN A 162 -6.42 -13.62 -7.72
N ASN A 163 -7.39 -13.53 -8.64
CA ASN A 163 -7.57 -12.34 -9.46
C ASN A 163 -7.99 -11.12 -8.62
N GLN A 164 -8.83 -11.30 -7.60
CA GLN A 164 -9.23 -10.22 -6.70
C GLN A 164 -8.06 -9.81 -5.79
N ALA A 165 -7.28 -10.77 -5.30
CA ALA A 165 -6.07 -10.46 -4.53
C ALA A 165 -5.04 -9.66 -5.34
N LYS A 166 -4.87 -9.96 -6.63
CA LYS A 166 -4.04 -9.15 -7.54
C LYS A 166 -4.55 -7.72 -7.71
N LEU A 167 -5.87 -7.54 -7.81
CA LEU A 167 -6.48 -6.21 -7.86
C LEU A 167 -6.25 -5.43 -6.57
N ILE A 168 -6.29 -6.08 -5.40
CA ILE A 168 -5.96 -5.46 -4.12
C ILE A 168 -4.50 -4.99 -4.11
N ALA A 169 -3.56 -5.85 -4.53
CA ALA A 169 -2.15 -5.48 -4.61
C ALA A 169 -1.92 -4.30 -5.58
N SER A 170 -2.56 -4.32 -6.75
CA SER A 170 -2.50 -3.23 -7.71
C SER A 170 -3.05 -1.92 -7.13
N ALA A 171 -4.22 -1.95 -6.49
CA ALA A 171 -4.81 -0.77 -5.89
C ALA A 171 -3.96 -0.21 -4.74
N PHE A 172 -3.22 -1.07 -4.04
CA PHE A 172 -2.28 -0.65 -3.01
C PHE A 172 -1.10 0.12 -3.61
N ALA A 173 -0.58 -0.33 -4.76
CA ALA A 173 0.45 0.38 -5.51
C ALA A 173 0.00 1.75 -6.04
N ASP A 174 -1.30 1.94 -6.26
CA ASP A 174 -1.82 3.27 -6.58
C ASP A 174 -1.94 4.18 -5.33
N TRP A 175 -2.01 3.60 -4.14
CA TRP A 175 -2.17 4.33 -2.88
C TRP A 175 -0.84 4.78 -2.27
N LYS A 176 0.15 3.89 -2.27
CA LYS A 176 1.49 4.09 -1.72
C LYS A 176 2.52 3.66 -2.76
N ASP A 177 3.68 4.31 -2.73
CA ASP A 177 4.81 4.05 -3.63
C ASP A 177 6.05 3.80 -2.77
N SER A 178 6.86 2.79 -3.12
CA SER A 178 8.17 2.52 -2.52
C SER A 178 9.09 1.87 -3.55
N GLU A 179 10.36 2.29 -3.64
CA GLU A 179 11.27 1.76 -4.67
C GLU A 179 11.47 0.24 -4.58
N ASN A 180 11.40 -0.31 -3.36
CA ASN A 180 11.60 -1.72 -3.08
C ASN A 180 10.44 -2.31 -2.25
N GLY A 181 9.25 -1.73 -2.37
CA GLY A 181 8.07 -2.13 -1.62
C GLY A 181 7.47 -3.43 -2.14
N LEU A 182 7.05 -4.30 -1.21
CA LEU A 182 6.31 -5.52 -1.50
C LEU A 182 5.03 -5.57 -0.68
N VAL A 183 3.88 -5.53 -1.37
CA VAL A 183 2.59 -5.81 -0.75
C VAL A 183 2.25 -7.27 -0.93
N THR A 184 1.91 -7.94 0.16
CA THR A 184 1.48 -9.34 0.17
C THR A 184 0.04 -9.43 0.64
N VAL A 185 -0.79 -10.12 -0.15
CA VAL A 185 -2.21 -10.33 0.14
C VAL A 185 -2.43 -11.76 0.65
N TYR A 186 -2.95 -11.86 1.87
CA TYR A 186 -3.22 -13.12 2.57
C TYR A 186 -4.73 -13.40 2.64
N GLY A 187 -5.06 -14.68 2.62
CA GLY A 187 -6.40 -15.18 2.95
C GLY A 187 -6.66 -15.18 4.45
N SER A 188 -7.90 -15.54 4.79
CA SER A 188 -8.39 -15.67 6.17
C SER A 188 -7.73 -16.81 6.96
N ASP A 189 -7.17 -17.80 6.26
CA ASP A 189 -6.36 -18.90 6.77
C ASP A 189 -4.88 -18.51 6.99
N GLY A 190 -4.50 -17.29 6.61
CA GLY A 190 -3.12 -16.79 6.72
C GLY A 190 -2.20 -17.21 5.57
N ASP A 191 -2.71 -17.97 4.59
CA ASP A 191 -1.92 -18.36 3.43
C ASP A 191 -1.88 -17.22 2.39
N MET A 192 -0.70 -17.00 1.81
CA MET A 192 -0.52 -16.02 0.75
C MET A 192 -1.35 -16.39 -0.48
N ILE A 193 -2.06 -15.41 -1.03
CA ILE A 193 -2.82 -15.55 -2.28
C ILE A 193 -2.03 -14.93 -3.44
N SER A 194 -1.55 -13.70 -3.26
CA SER A 194 -0.83 -12.93 -4.26
C SER A 194 0.07 -11.90 -3.61
N ASN A 195 1.04 -11.40 -4.35
CA ASN A 195 1.82 -10.23 -3.99
C ASN A 195 1.91 -9.26 -5.18
N GLY A 196 2.46 -8.08 -4.93
CA GLY A 196 2.78 -7.07 -5.93
C GLY A 196 3.79 -6.09 -5.38
N ASN A 197 4.53 -5.43 -6.26
CA ASN A 197 5.36 -4.31 -5.85
C ASN A 197 4.49 -3.06 -5.76
N PHE A 198 4.81 -2.18 -4.81
CA PHE A 198 4.24 -0.85 -4.67
C PHE A 198 5.39 0.11 -4.43
#